data_AF-A0A1Y0VW30-F1
#
_entry.id   AF-A0A1Y0VW30-F1
#
_cell.length_a   1.000
_cell.length_b   1.000
_cell.length_c   1.000
_cell.angle_alpha   90.00
_cell.angle_beta   90.00
_cell.angle_gamma   90.00
#
_symmetry.space_group_name_H-M   'P 1'
#
loop_
_entity.id
_entity.type
_entity.pdbx_description
1 polymer ?
#
loop_
_entity_poly.entity_id
_entity_poly.type
_entity_poly.pdbx_seq_one_letter_code
_entity_poly.pdbx_strand_id
1 'polypeptide(L)'
;MQTGFQYIGDQHKTVYYNAQGQMLYGQQHLNGHWYLFDTVTFLMKTGFQYIANQHKIVYYNNNGQMLYGFQKIKGKTYHFNTQIGARI
;
A
#
# COMPACT_ATOMS: atom_id res chain seq x y z
N MET A 1 -8.85 -19.94 10.96
CA MET A 1 -8.09 -19.49 9.78
C MET A 1 -7.78 -18.02 9.96
N GLN A 2 -6.53 -17.58 9.75
CA GLN A 2 -6.17 -16.16 9.84
C GLN A 2 -6.65 -15.45 8.57
N THR A 3 -7.35 -14.31 8.74
CA THR A 3 -7.85 -13.46 7.67
C THR A 3 -7.54 -12.00 7.99
N GLY A 4 -7.63 -11.12 7.00
CA GLY A 4 -7.37 -9.69 7.17
C GLY A 4 -5.90 -9.35 7.34
N PHE A 5 -5.63 -8.15 7.87
CA PHE A 5 -4.28 -7.69 8.19
C PHE A 5 -3.70 -8.50 9.36
N GLN A 6 -2.47 -9.00 9.17
CA GLN A 6 -1.76 -9.77 10.19
C GLN A 6 -0.33 -9.25 10.30
N TYR A 7 0.15 -9.04 11.52
CA TYR A 7 1.55 -8.74 11.79
C TYR A 7 2.28 -10.03 12.17
N ILE A 8 3.32 -10.36 11.40
CA ILE A 8 4.19 -11.51 11.64
C ILE A 8 5.44 -11.00 12.36
N GLY A 9 5.47 -11.15 13.68
CA GLY A 9 6.51 -10.61 14.56
C GLY A 9 7.92 -11.03 14.16
N ASP A 10 8.14 -12.34 13.96
CA ASP A 10 9.47 -12.90 13.64
C ASP A 10 10.04 -12.43 12.30
N GLN A 11 9.19 -11.91 11.42
CA GLN A 11 9.59 -11.39 10.10
C GLN A 11 9.43 -9.87 10.00
N HIS A 12 8.98 -9.22 11.08
CA HIS A 12 8.69 -7.80 11.17
C HIS A 12 7.88 -7.26 9.98
N LYS A 13 6.85 -8.01 9.56
CA LYS A 13 6.05 -7.64 8.38
C LYS A 13 4.56 -7.70 8.64
N THR A 14 3.83 -6.75 8.06
CA THR A 14 2.37 -6.82 7.94
C THR A 14 2.01 -7.43 6.60
N VAL A 15 1.12 -8.41 6.61
CA VAL A 15 0.56 -9.11 5.44
C VAL A 15 -0.96 -9.01 5.44
N TYR A 16 -1.61 -9.43 4.36
CA TYR A 16 -3.05 -9.55 4.31
C TYR A 16 -3.48 -10.93 3.80
N TYR A 17 -4.42 -11.56 4.51
CA TYR A 17 -5.03 -12.82 4.12
C TYR A 17 -6.48 -12.62 3.66
N ASN A 18 -6.86 -13.18 2.52
CA ASN A 18 -8.24 -13.13 2.04
C ASN A 18 -9.17 -14.05 2.85
N ALA A 19 -10.45 -14.09 2.48
CA ALA A 19 -11.47 -14.89 3.15
C ALA A 19 -11.21 -16.40 3.07
N GLN A 20 -10.33 -16.86 2.18
CA GLN A 20 -9.89 -18.23 2.00
C GLN A 20 -8.54 -18.52 2.67
N GLY A 21 -7.99 -17.56 3.43
CA GLY A 21 -6.71 -17.71 4.12
C GLY A 21 -5.49 -17.65 3.18
N GLN A 22 -5.66 -17.14 1.96
CA GLN A 22 -4.56 -16.96 1.01
C GLN A 22 -3.92 -15.58 1.22
N MET A 23 -2.59 -15.54 1.26
CA MET A 23 -1.84 -14.30 1.40
C MET A 23 -1.87 -13.51 0.08
N LEU A 24 -2.23 -12.24 0.15
CA LEU A 24 -2.31 -11.36 -1.01
C LEU A 24 -0.98 -10.64 -1.28
N TYR A 25 -0.76 -10.31 -2.55
CA TYR A 25 0.39 -9.55 -3.03
C TYR A 25 -0.02 -8.51 -4.09
N GLY A 26 0.90 -7.62 -4.46
CA GLY A 26 0.64 -6.56 -5.44
C GLY A 26 -0.29 -5.48 -4.89
N GLN A 27 -0.89 -4.70 -5.80
CA GLN A 27 -1.87 -3.69 -5.42
C GLN A 27 -3.21 -4.34 -5.08
N GLN A 28 -3.78 -3.99 -3.92
CA GLN A 28 -5.04 -4.53 -3.44
C GLN A 28 -5.96 -3.40 -2.99
N HIS A 29 -7.21 -3.43 -3.46
CA HIS A 29 -8.24 -2.50 -3.01
C HIS A 29 -9.08 -3.15 -1.92
N LEU A 30 -8.89 -2.71 -0.67
CA LEU A 30 -9.44 -3.32 0.52
C LEU A 30 -10.13 -2.24 1.35
N ASN A 31 -11.39 -2.46 1.72
CA ASN A 31 -12.18 -1.54 2.56
C ASN A 31 -12.11 -0.06 2.11
N GLY A 32 -12.18 0.18 0.79
CA GLY A 32 -12.16 1.53 0.22
C GLY A 32 -10.78 2.19 0.11
N HIS A 33 -9.70 1.45 0.40
CA HIS A 33 -8.34 1.96 0.30
C HIS A 33 -7.46 1.04 -0.55
N TRP A 34 -6.50 1.64 -1.26
CA TRP A 34 -5.47 0.89 -1.98
C TRP A 34 -4.26 0.64 -1.08
N TYR A 35 -3.78 -0.59 -1.12
CA TYR A 35 -2.58 -1.08 -0.45
C TYR A 35 -1.63 -1.68 -1.48
N LEU A 36 -0.34 -1.73 -1.16
CA LEU A 36 0.65 -2.45 -1.95
C LEU A 36 1.36 -3.48 -1.08
N PHE A 37 1.33 -4.74 -1.50
CA PHE A 37 2.05 -5.83 -0.88
C PHE A 37 3.17 -6.28 -1.82
N ASP A 38 4.36 -6.47 -1.27
CA ASP A 38 5.51 -6.96 -2.01
C ASP A 38 5.23 -8.32 -2.65
N THR A 39 5.61 -8.52 -3.91
CA THR A 39 5.28 -9.75 -4.66
C THR A 39 6.10 -10.97 -4.24
N VAL A 40 7.19 -10.78 -3.51
CA VAL A 40 8.08 -11.86 -3.07
C VAL A 40 7.93 -12.10 -1.57
N THR A 41 7.98 -11.03 -0.79
CA THR A 41 8.00 -11.07 0.68
C THR A 41 6.62 -10.89 1.30
N PHE A 42 5.62 -10.48 0.53
CA PHE A 42 4.25 -10.15 0.96
C PHE A 42 4.16 -8.99 1.95
N LEU A 43 5.26 -8.30 2.22
CA LEU A 43 5.31 -7.14 3.11
C LEU A 43 4.45 -6.00 2.55
N MET A 44 3.55 -5.46 3.38
CA MET A 44 2.84 -4.22 3.09
C MET A 44 3.83 -3.05 2.97
N LYS A 45 3.84 -2.40 1.80
CA LYS A 45 4.69 -1.24 1.52
C LYS A 45 4.06 0.04 2.03
N THR A 46 4.90 0.92 2.57
CA THR A 46 4.56 2.30 2.94
C THR A 46 5.52 3.28 2.26
N GLY A 47 5.24 4.58 2.37
CA GLY A 47 6.06 5.64 1.78
C GLY A 47 5.89 5.78 0.27
N PHE A 48 6.86 6.44 -0.37
CA PHE A 48 6.89 6.61 -1.82
C PHE A 48 7.21 5.28 -2.51
N GLN A 49 6.38 4.91 -3.48
CA GLN A 49 6.53 3.66 -4.23
C GLN A 49 6.40 3.94 -5.72
N TYR A 50 7.32 3.39 -6.52
CA TYR A 50 7.19 3.38 -7.97
C TYR A 50 6.52 2.09 -8.42
N ILE A 51 5.37 2.22 -9.08
CA ILE A 51 4.60 1.10 -9.62
C ILE A 51 4.97 0.95 -11.09
N ALA A 52 5.93 0.08 -11.36
CA ALA A 52 6.57 -0.04 -12.69
C ALA A 52 5.57 -0.34 -13.81
N ASN A 53 4.63 -1.27 -13.59
CA ASN A 53 3.62 -1.62 -14.60
C ASN A 53 2.59 -0.52 -14.87
N GLN A 54 2.53 0.53 -14.05
CA GLN A 54 1.64 1.68 -14.23
C GLN A 54 2.41 2.99 -14.44
N HIS A 55 3.73 2.94 -14.51
CA HIS A 55 4.61 4.09 -14.74
C HIS A 55 4.31 5.29 -13.83
N LYS A 56 3.99 5.05 -12.55
CA LYS A 56 3.62 6.11 -11.61
C LYS A 56 4.32 5.99 -10.26
N ILE A 57 4.60 7.14 -9.65
CA ILE A 57 5.01 7.25 -8.26
C ILE A 57 3.76 7.54 -7.43
N VAL A 58 3.52 6.75 -6.40
CA VAL A 58 2.43 6.95 -5.44
C VAL A 58 3.00 7.04 -4.02
N TYR A 59 2.18 7.39 -3.05
CA TYR A 59 2.55 7.37 -1.64
C TYR A 59 1.54 6.58 -0.82
N TYR A 60 2.03 5.62 -0.03
CA TYR A 60 1.23 4.87 0.95
C TYR A 60 1.54 5.39 2.36
N ASN A 61 0.52 5.72 3.15
CA ASN A 61 0.69 6.25 4.51
C ASN A 61 1.19 5.17 5.50
N ASN A 62 1.33 5.52 6.78
CA ASN A 62 1.80 4.58 7.81
C ASN A 62 0.85 3.39 8.03
N ASN A 63 -0.43 3.55 7.69
CA ASN A 63 -1.42 2.46 7.70
C ASN A 63 -1.40 1.64 6.40
N GLY A 64 -0.51 1.96 5.45
CA GLY A 64 -0.41 1.29 4.15
C GLY A 64 -1.41 1.78 3.10
N GLN A 65 -2.16 2.86 3.34
CA GLN A 65 -3.21 3.35 2.44
C GLN A 65 -2.64 4.36 1.44
N MET A 66 -2.95 4.21 0.15
CA MET A 66 -2.55 5.14 -0.89
C MET A 66 -3.19 6.52 -0.68
N LEU A 67 -2.40 7.58 -0.83
CA LEU A 67 -2.84 8.97 -0.70
C LEU A 67 -3.22 9.60 -2.05
N TYR A 68 -4.06 10.63 -1.94
CA TYR A 68 -4.66 11.37 -3.06
C TYR A 68 -4.70 12.87 -2.74
N GLY A 69 -4.80 13.71 -3.77
CA GLY A 69 -4.91 15.17 -3.62
C GLY A 69 -3.66 15.82 -3.05
N PHE A 70 -3.82 17.01 -2.46
CA PHE A 70 -2.74 17.73 -1.80
C PHE A 70 -2.37 17.08 -0.47
N GLN A 71 -1.09 16.78 -0.26
CA GLN A 71 -0.58 16.11 0.93
C GLN A 71 0.68 16.78 1.42
N LYS A 72 0.80 16.97 2.74
CA LYS A 72 2.02 17.47 3.38
C LYS A 72 2.79 16.31 4.01
N ILE A 73 3.90 15.92 3.42
CA ILE A 73 4.72 14.78 3.83
C ILE A 73 6.10 15.29 4.23
N LYS A 74 6.48 15.09 5.50
CA LYS A 74 7.78 15.54 6.07
C LYS A 74 8.07 17.02 5.76
N GLY A 75 7.06 17.88 5.91
CA GLY A 75 7.19 19.32 5.69
C GLY A 75 7.10 19.79 4.22
N LYS A 76 7.12 18.88 3.25
CA LYS A 76 6.98 19.20 1.81
C LYS A 76 5.56 18.91 1.33
N THR A 77 5.03 19.79 0.48
CA THR A 77 3.73 19.60 -0.16
C THR A 77 3.90 18.83 -1.47
N TYR A 78 3.07 17.81 -1.65
CA TYR A 78 2.98 17.00 -2.86
C TYR A 78 1.54 17.02 -3.35
N HIS A 79 1.35 16.94 -4.67
CA HIS A 79 0.04 16.76 -5.27
C HIS A 79 -0.03 15.37 -5.88
N PHE A 80 -1.06 14.61 -5.52
CA PHE A 80 -1.35 13.30 -6.08
C PHE A 80 -2.67 13.37 -6.84
N ASN A 81 -2.71 12.81 -8.04
CA ASN A 81 -3.92 12.65 -8.83
C ASN A 81 -5.01 11.96 -8.00
N THR A 82 -6.20 12.54 -7.97
CA THR A 82 -7.31 12.12 -7.11
C THR A 82 -7.98 10.80 -7.54
N GLN A 83 -7.71 10.31 -8.75
CA GLN A 83 -8.26 9.05 -9.26
C GLN A 83 -7.26 7.91 -9.11
N ILE A 84 -6.00 8.14 -9.50
CA ILE A 84 -5.00 7.06 -9.61
C ILE A 84 -3.86 7.16 -8.58
N GLY A 85 -3.83 8.20 -7.75
CA GLY A 85 -2.83 8.41 -6.70
C GLY A 85 -1.43 8.75 -7.23
N ALA A 86 -1.27 8.98 -8.54
CA ALA A 86 0.00 9.33 -9.15
C ALA A 86 0.45 10.72 -8.72
N ARG A 87 1.71 10.87 -8.28
CA ARG A 87 2.30 12.18 -7.98
C ARG A 87 2.41 13.02 -9.27
N ILE A 88 1.91 14.25 -9.22
CA ILE A 88 1.91 15.25 -10.30
C ILE A 88 2.63 16.52 -9.88
#